data_AF-A0A661XX48-F1
#
_entry.id   AF-A0A661XX48-F1
#
_cell.length_a   1.000
_cell.length_b   1.000
_cell.length_c   1.000
_cell.angle_alpha   90.00
_cell.angle_beta   90.00
_cell.angle_gamma   90.00
#
_symmetry.space_group_name_H-M   'P 1'
#
loop_
_entity.id
_entity.type
_entity.pdbx_description
1 polymer ?
#
loop_
_entity_poly.entity_id
_entity_poly.type
_entity_poly.pdbx_seq_one_letter_code
_entity_poly.pdbx_strand_id
1 'polypeptide(L)'
;QFSKAFISYGHKKYDDVKYNGFYRRFNEEHNFPEMAGKNIRAYFDFKTEKDEQIKIKFALSSVSTNGALKNLKAEIPHWNFDQTKKETQQKWNDELSKIVIETETQEQKETFYSALYHTMLSPIIYEDVDGSYRGLDQNIHRSKGFTNYTIFSLWDTYRALHPLFNIIQPARNNDMVKSLMAHYDQSVHKALPIWSHYANENWCMIGYHSVSVIADAIVKGTTDVDLDSALQACVNSSTLSYYDGIDSYMELGYVPEDVSSSSVSKTLEFAYDDWCIAQIADKANDQPTYANYMARSENYVNVYDAEIGYMRPRLADGSWRTAFDPMDTHGQGFIEGNAWNYGLYVPQEIDHMIEMMGGKDEFSSHLDKIFTTEIEDRFIEQNEDITRDGIIGNYVHGNEPGHHIPYLYNWTNDPAKTQARVRMIMKTMYSNKEDGLCGNDDAGQMSAWYIFSALGFYPVLPGSDKYAIGSPMVKKATLHLENGNTLTINTVNQGKENVYVSKVEVNGKAIEGNDLRHNDLVNGGEITFFLQSEPLGN
;
A
#
# COMPACT_ATOMS: atom_id res chain seq x y z
N GLN A 1 -22.41 -9.33 -24.94
CA GLN A 1 -23.77 -9.25 -25.53
C GLN A 1 -23.88 -7.99 -26.36
N PHE A 2 -24.57 -8.04 -27.51
CA PHE A 2 -24.84 -6.89 -28.37
C PHE A 2 -26.32 -6.49 -28.28
N SER A 3 -26.63 -5.20 -28.35
CA SER A 3 -28.02 -4.71 -28.35
C SER A 3 -28.76 -4.98 -29.67
N LYS A 4 -28.01 -5.33 -30.72
CA LYS A 4 -28.49 -5.66 -32.05
C LYS A 4 -27.99 -7.04 -32.44
N ALA A 5 -28.81 -7.79 -33.16
CA ALA A 5 -28.35 -9.03 -33.78
C ALA A 5 -27.37 -8.72 -34.93
N PHE A 6 -26.21 -9.36 -34.92
CA PHE A 6 -25.31 -9.39 -36.07
C PHE A 6 -25.91 -10.27 -37.18
N ILE A 7 -25.56 -9.99 -38.44
CA ILE A 7 -25.99 -10.76 -39.62
C ILE A 7 -25.04 -11.91 -39.94
N SER A 8 -23.77 -11.75 -39.56
CA SER A 8 -22.73 -12.77 -39.63
C SER A 8 -21.69 -12.50 -38.56
N TYR A 9 -20.93 -13.53 -38.22
CA TYR A 9 -19.79 -13.42 -37.33
C TYR A 9 -18.75 -14.45 -37.74
N GLY A 10 -17.56 -14.31 -37.20
CA GLY A 10 -16.52 -15.28 -37.39
C GLY A 10 -15.27 -14.92 -36.62
N HIS A 11 -14.19 -15.62 -36.93
CA HIS A 11 -12.89 -15.33 -36.36
C HIS A 11 -11.78 -15.63 -37.35
N LYS A 12 -10.61 -15.04 -37.08
CA LYS A 12 -9.36 -15.37 -37.73
C LYS A 12 -8.34 -15.77 -36.67
N LYS A 13 -7.65 -16.89 -36.92
CA LYS A 13 -6.48 -17.32 -36.16
C LYS A 13 -5.23 -16.83 -36.88
N TYR A 14 -4.26 -16.32 -36.13
CA TYR A 14 -2.99 -15.82 -36.68
C TYR A 14 -1.79 -16.66 -36.25
N ASP A 15 -2.01 -17.75 -35.51
CA ASP A 15 -1.01 -18.74 -35.20
C ASP A 15 -0.87 -19.79 -36.31
N ASP A 16 0.31 -20.41 -36.39
CA ASP A 16 0.57 -21.50 -37.32
C ASP A 16 -0.01 -22.82 -36.77
N VAL A 17 -1.15 -23.24 -37.33
CA VAL A 17 -1.86 -24.45 -36.91
C VAL A 17 -1.21 -25.68 -37.56
N LYS A 18 -0.26 -26.31 -36.84
CA LYS A 18 0.44 -27.52 -37.32
C LYS A 18 -0.46 -28.74 -37.53
N TYR A 19 -1.56 -28.84 -36.78
CA TYR A 19 -2.51 -29.95 -36.88
C TYR A 19 -3.92 -29.48 -36.53
N ASN A 20 -4.83 -29.47 -37.52
CA ASN A 20 -6.21 -29.03 -37.36
C ASN A 20 -7.23 -30.18 -37.17
N GLY A 21 -6.76 -31.38 -36.77
CA GLY A 21 -7.61 -32.52 -36.40
C GLY A 21 -8.82 -32.78 -37.31
N PHE A 22 -9.98 -32.99 -36.67
CA PHE A 22 -11.27 -33.11 -37.36
C PHE A 22 -11.98 -31.77 -37.57
N TYR A 23 -11.46 -30.67 -37.03
CA TYR A 23 -12.00 -29.32 -37.28
C TYR A 23 -11.93 -28.94 -38.76
N ARG A 24 -11.03 -29.55 -39.55
CA ARG A 24 -11.00 -29.48 -41.02
C ARG A 24 -12.31 -29.85 -41.73
N ARG A 25 -13.29 -30.44 -41.03
CA ARG A 25 -14.63 -30.74 -41.55
C ARG A 25 -15.57 -29.53 -41.53
N PHE A 26 -15.20 -28.47 -40.81
CA PHE A 26 -16.01 -27.29 -40.60
C PHE A 26 -15.32 -26.06 -41.18
N ASN A 27 -16.12 -25.09 -41.60
CA ASN A 27 -15.64 -23.74 -41.86
C ASN A 27 -15.71 -22.95 -40.55
N GLU A 28 -14.64 -23.00 -39.77
CA GLU A 28 -14.56 -22.33 -38.47
C GLU A 28 -14.59 -20.79 -38.58
N GLU A 29 -14.23 -20.23 -39.75
CA GLU A 29 -14.05 -18.79 -39.95
C GLU A 29 -15.35 -18.02 -40.11
N HIS A 30 -16.47 -18.71 -40.37
CA HIS A 30 -17.75 -18.08 -40.72
C HIS A 30 -18.95 -18.77 -40.05
N ASN A 31 -19.65 -18.03 -39.19
CA ASN A 31 -20.87 -18.44 -38.50
C ASN A 31 -20.76 -19.77 -37.71
N PHE A 32 -19.56 -20.13 -37.27
CA PHE A 32 -19.30 -21.31 -36.45
C PHE A 32 -19.23 -20.93 -34.96
N PRO A 33 -19.98 -21.60 -34.07
CA PRO A 33 -20.14 -21.16 -32.68
C PRO A 33 -18.91 -21.39 -31.81
N GLU A 34 -17.98 -22.26 -32.23
CA GLU A 34 -16.77 -22.57 -31.48
C GLU A 34 -15.59 -21.74 -32.01
N MET A 35 -14.85 -21.12 -31.09
CA MET A 35 -13.61 -20.38 -31.38
C MET A 35 -12.55 -20.85 -30.38
N ALA A 36 -11.48 -21.49 -30.88
CA ALA A 36 -10.40 -22.03 -30.05
C ALA A 36 -9.05 -21.94 -30.78
N GLY A 37 -7.96 -21.75 -30.03
CA GLY A 37 -6.62 -21.55 -30.58
C GLY A 37 -5.87 -20.38 -29.92
N LYS A 38 -4.74 -19.98 -30.50
CA LYS A 38 -3.98 -18.79 -30.09
C LYS A 38 -4.20 -17.66 -31.10
N ASN A 39 -3.81 -16.43 -30.73
CA ASN A 39 -3.87 -15.26 -31.61
C ASN A 39 -5.22 -15.12 -32.34
N ILE A 40 -6.32 -15.20 -31.61
CA ILE A 40 -7.67 -15.16 -32.18
C ILE A 40 -8.17 -13.73 -32.27
N ARG A 41 -8.75 -13.37 -33.41
CA ARG A 41 -9.56 -12.16 -33.57
C ARG A 41 -10.97 -12.51 -34.02
N ALA A 42 -11.97 -12.15 -33.23
CA ALA A 42 -13.37 -12.28 -33.63
C ALA A 42 -13.83 -11.02 -34.40
N TYR A 43 -14.78 -11.22 -35.33
CA TYR A 43 -15.50 -10.13 -35.99
C TYR A 43 -17.00 -10.43 -35.99
N PHE A 44 -17.79 -9.36 -36.00
CA PHE A 44 -19.25 -9.41 -36.00
C PHE A 44 -19.75 -8.36 -36.99
N ASP A 45 -20.51 -8.81 -38.00
CA ASP A 45 -21.03 -7.93 -39.04
C ASP A 45 -22.46 -7.52 -38.70
N PHE A 46 -22.75 -6.22 -38.83
CA PHE A 46 -24.08 -5.68 -38.58
C PHE A 46 -24.58 -4.95 -39.81
N LYS A 47 -25.88 -5.04 -40.06
CA LYS A 47 -26.56 -4.10 -40.94
C LYS A 47 -27.00 -2.90 -40.11
N THR A 48 -26.44 -1.73 -40.36
CA THR A 48 -26.76 -0.50 -39.64
C THR A 48 -27.41 0.55 -40.53
N GLU A 49 -28.24 1.40 -39.93
CA GLU A 49 -28.62 2.68 -40.51
C GLU A 49 -27.57 3.74 -40.20
N LYS A 50 -27.63 4.87 -40.92
CA LYS A 50 -26.77 6.02 -40.62
C LYS A 50 -27.05 6.47 -39.18
N ASP A 51 -25.98 6.68 -38.41
CA ASP A 51 -26.02 7.15 -37.02
C ASP A 51 -26.66 6.15 -36.02
N GLU A 52 -26.88 4.88 -36.42
CA GLU A 52 -27.34 3.84 -35.50
C GLU A 52 -26.27 3.43 -34.49
N GLN A 53 -26.63 3.41 -33.21
CA GLN A 53 -25.74 3.00 -32.12
C GLN A 53 -25.95 1.52 -31.76
N ILE A 54 -24.87 0.74 -31.80
CA ILE A 54 -24.83 -0.63 -31.28
C ILE A 54 -24.18 -0.61 -29.90
N LYS A 55 -24.91 -1.06 -28.88
CA LYS A 55 -24.41 -1.15 -27.51
C LYS A 55 -23.82 -2.52 -27.24
N ILE A 56 -22.78 -2.56 -26.42
CA ILE A 56 -22.09 -3.78 -26.00
C ILE A 56 -22.15 -3.86 -24.48
N LYS A 57 -22.51 -5.03 -23.95
CA LYS A 57 -22.30 -5.38 -22.54
C LYS A 57 -21.28 -6.49 -22.44
N PHE A 58 -20.31 -6.34 -21.54
CA PHE A 58 -19.19 -7.25 -21.36
C PHE A 58 -18.95 -7.46 -19.86
N ALA A 59 -18.67 -8.69 -19.47
CA ALA A 59 -18.33 -9.06 -18.09
C ALA A 59 -17.21 -10.10 -18.13
N LEU A 60 -16.45 -10.15 -17.05
CA LEU A 60 -15.33 -11.05 -16.84
C LEU A 60 -15.66 -12.06 -15.74
N SER A 61 -14.90 -13.15 -15.70
CA SER A 61 -14.89 -14.15 -14.64
C SER A 61 -13.55 -14.89 -14.70
N SER A 62 -12.91 -15.09 -13.54
CA SER A 62 -11.72 -15.94 -13.41
C SER A 62 -12.04 -17.43 -13.38
N VAL A 63 -13.34 -17.77 -13.30
CA VAL A 63 -13.84 -19.14 -13.12
C VAL A 63 -14.31 -19.72 -14.44
N SER A 64 -15.28 -19.07 -15.10
CA SER A 64 -15.91 -19.62 -16.31
C SER A 64 -16.69 -18.59 -17.12
N THR A 65 -16.93 -18.90 -18.40
CA THR A 65 -17.83 -18.11 -19.27
C THR A 65 -19.25 -18.06 -18.74
N ASN A 66 -19.73 -19.11 -18.05
CA ASN A 66 -21.05 -19.10 -17.41
C ASN A 66 -21.10 -18.15 -16.20
N GLY A 67 -20.03 -18.08 -15.41
CA GLY A 67 -19.84 -17.10 -14.34
C GLY A 67 -19.93 -15.68 -14.87
N ALA A 68 -19.16 -15.36 -15.91
CA ALA A 68 -19.22 -14.04 -16.56
C ALA A 68 -20.63 -13.67 -17.05
N LEU A 69 -21.39 -14.63 -17.60
CA LEU A 69 -22.78 -14.40 -18.01
C LEU A 69 -23.73 -14.19 -16.82
N LYS A 70 -23.49 -14.81 -15.66
CA LYS A 70 -24.24 -14.53 -14.43
C LYS A 70 -23.94 -13.12 -13.92
N ASN A 71 -22.66 -12.73 -13.85
CA ASN A 71 -22.24 -11.38 -13.46
C ASN A 71 -22.95 -10.33 -14.32
N LEU A 72 -22.87 -10.50 -15.65
CA LEU A 72 -23.51 -9.59 -16.61
C LEU A 72 -25.03 -9.42 -16.39
N LYS A 73 -25.74 -10.51 -16.09
CA LYS A 73 -27.20 -10.51 -15.89
C LYS A 73 -27.59 -9.90 -14.55
N ALA A 74 -26.81 -10.16 -13.51
CA ALA A 74 -27.06 -9.66 -12.17
C ALA A 74 -26.82 -8.14 -12.07
N GLU A 75 -25.71 -7.66 -12.65
CA GLU A 75 -25.25 -6.28 -12.45
C GLU A 75 -25.79 -5.30 -13.50
N ILE A 76 -25.96 -5.73 -14.76
CA ILE A 76 -26.40 -4.85 -15.86
C ILE A 76 -27.53 -5.53 -16.67
N PRO A 77 -28.74 -5.69 -16.10
CA PRO A 77 -29.84 -6.38 -16.78
C PRO A 77 -30.44 -5.57 -17.95
N HIS A 78 -30.29 -4.24 -17.95
CA HIS A 78 -30.87 -3.34 -18.96
C HIS A 78 -29.87 -2.93 -20.08
N TRP A 79 -30.28 -2.01 -20.95
CA TRP A 79 -29.48 -1.46 -22.07
C TRP A 79 -29.32 0.08 -22.03
N ASN A 80 -29.80 0.73 -20.96
CA ASN A 80 -29.63 2.16 -20.77
C ASN A 80 -28.21 2.47 -20.26
N PHE A 81 -27.37 3.04 -21.12
CA PHE A 81 -25.98 3.38 -20.79
C PHE A 81 -25.92 4.54 -19.80
N ASP A 82 -26.75 5.57 -20.00
CA ASP A 82 -26.77 6.75 -19.12
C ASP A 82 -27.24 6.40 -17.71
N GLN A 83 -28.12 5.41 -17.59
CA GLN A 83 -28.48 4.85 -16.29
C GLN A 83 -27.27 4.19 -15.61
N THR A 84 -26.56 3.28 -16.28
CA THR A 84 -25.35 2.64 -15.70
C THR A 84 -24.30 3.69 -15.34
N LYS A 85 -24.08 4.70 -16.20
CA LYS A 85 -23.17 5.82 -15.91
C LYS A 85 -23.57 6.55 -14.64
N LYS A 86 -24.85 6.92 -14.50
CA LYS A 86 -25.36 7.64 -13.32
C LYS A 86 -25.26 6.80 -12.04
N GLU A 87 -25.58 5.51 -12.12
CA GLU A 87 -25.45 4.57 -11.00
C GLU A 87 -23.98 4.43 -10.57
N THR A 88 -23.05 4.31 -11.51
CA THR A 88 -21.61 4.28 -11.21
C THR A 88 -21.11 5.60 -10.63
N GLN A 89 -21.56 6.74 -11.14
CA GLN A 89 -21.24 8.06 -10.57
C GLN A 89 -21.76 8.18 -9.14
N GLN A 90 -22.95 7.65 -8.83
CA GLN A 90 -23.46 7.65 -7.47
C GLN A 90 -22.60 6.77 -6.55
N LYS A 91 -22.20 5.58 -6.98
CA LYS A 91 -21.28 4.72 -6.20
C LYS A 91 -19.97 5.44 -5.89
N TRP A 92 -19.39 6.14 -6.86
CA TRP A 92 -18.20 6.95 -6.63
C TRP A 92 -18.47 8.13 -5.69
N ASN A 93 -19.61 8.81 -5.81
CA ASN A 93 -19.97 9.86 -4.86
C ASN A 93 -20.12 9.32 -3.44
N ASP A 94 -20.72 8.14 -3.26
CA ASP A 94 -20.87 7.51 -1.95
C ASP A 94 -19.49 7.21 -1.33
N GLU A 95 -18.57 6.65 -2.12
CA GLU A 95 -17.19 6.36 -1.70
C GLU A 95 -16.38 7.63 -1.40
N LEU A 96 -16.37 8.61 -2.31
CA LEU A 96 -15.63 9.87 -2.13
C LEU A 96 -16.24 10.72 -1.00
N SER A 97 -17.54 10.61 -0.75
CA SER A 97 -18.21 11.33 0.34
C SER A 97 -17.83 10.82 1.72
N LYS A 98 -17.11 9.69 1.84
CA LYS A 98 -16.57 9.23 3.14
C LYS A 98 -15.66 10.27 3.78
N ILE A 99 -15.04 11.15 2.99
CA ILE A 99 -14.28 12.29 3.49
C ILE A 99 -14.71 13.56 2.75
N VAL A 100 -15.46 14.42 3.40
CA VAL A 100 -15.90 15.72 2.86
C VAL A 100 -14.93 16.81 3.29
N ILE A 101 -14.23 17.43 2.35
CA ILE A 101 -13.21 18.45 2.63
C ILE A 101 -13.57 19.87 2.18
N GLU A 102 -13.03 20.84 2.92
CA GLU A 102 -12.90 22.25 2.54
C GLU A 102 -11.41 22.62 2.45
N THR A 103 -11.00 23.29 1.37
CA THR A 103 -9.59 23.62 1.07
C THR A 103 -9.43 25.13 0.81
N GLU A 104 -8.18 25.60 0.70
CA GLU A 104 -7.91 26.98 0.27
C GLU A 104 -8.15 27.17 -1.22
N THR A 105 -7.80 26.19 -2.04
CA THR A 105 -7.91 26.27 -3.51
C THR A 105 -8.68 25.09 -4.11
N GLN A 106 -9.21 25.30 -5.32
CA GLN A 106 -9.85 24.25 -6.10
C GLN A 106 -8.85 23.16 -6.53
N GLU A 107 -7.61 23.53 -6.84
CA GLU A 107 -6.52 22.60 -7.18
C GLU A 107 -6.27 21.60 -6.04
N GLN A 108 -6.15 22.07 -4.80
CA GLN A 108 -6.02 21.19 -3.63
C GLN A 108 -7.19 20.21 -3.49
N LYS A 109 -8.41 20.66 -3.81
CA LYS A 109 -9.61 19.82 -3.75
C LYS A 109 -9.56 18.73 -4.83
N GLU A 110 -9.16 19.09 -6.04
CA GLU A 110 -9.01 18.15 -7.16
C GLU A 110 -7.91 17.12 -6.89
N THR A 111 -6.73 17.56 -6.44
CA THR A 111 -5.66 16.65 -6.03
C THR A 111 -6.12 15.68 -4.94
N PHE A 112 -6.81 16.17 -3.90
CA PHE A 112 -7.30 15.32 -2.81
C PHE A 112 -8.32 14.28 -3.28
N TYR A 113 -9.34 14.66 -4.05
CA TYR A 113 -10.34 13.68 -4.50
C TYR A 113 -9.81 12.74 -5.58
N SER A 114 -8.84 13.16 -6.39
CA SER A 114 -8.12 12.26 -7.30
C SER A 114 -7.30 11.23 -6.53
N ALA A 115 -6.55 11.65 -5.49
CA ALA A 115 -5.84 10.73 -4.61
C ALA A 115 -6.81 9.78 -3.89
N LEU A 116 -7.92 10.28 -3.32
CA LEU A 116 -8.92 9.44 -2.66
C LEU A 116 -9.58 8.44 -3.63
N TYR A 117 -9.76 8.83 -4.90
CA TYR A 117 -10.22 7.92 -5.95
C TYR A 117 -9.19 6.81 -6.21
N HIS A 118 -7.91 7.16 -6.33
CA HIS A 118 -6.84 6.19 -6.57
C HIS A 118 -6.69 5.16 -5.45
N THR A 119 -6.83 5.57 -4.18
CA THR A 119 -6.81 4.63 -3.04
C THR A 119 -7.93 3.59 -3.10
N MET A 120 -8.98 3.80 -3.90
CA MET A 120 -10.13 2.90 -3.98
C MET A 120 -10.11 1.99 -5.21
N LEU A 121 -9.12 2.13 -6.11
CA LEU A 121 -8.97 1.32 -7.32
C LEU A 121 -8.45 -0.09 -7.07
N SER A 122 -7.67 -0.28 -6.01
CA SER A 122 -7.06 -1.56 -5.64
C SER A 122 -7.08 -1.73 -4.12
N PRO A 123 -7.11 -2.96 -3.55
CA PRO A 123 -7.41 -4.25 -4.20
C PRO A 123 -8.80 -4.33 -4.85
N ILE A 124 -8.95 -5.16 -5.88
CA ILE A 124 -10.20 -5.34 -6.63
C ILE A 124 -10.95 -6.61 -6.22
N ILE A 125 -12.28 -6.61 -6.35
CA ILE A 125 -13.10 -7.81 -6.16
C ILE A 125 -12.66 -8.90 -7.15
N TYR A 126 -12.42 -10.10 -6.64
CA TYR A 126 -11.96 -11.26 -7.39
C TYR A 126 -12.82 -12.49 -7.11
N GLU A 127 -14.12 -12.36 -7.33
CA GLU A 127 -15.09 -13.45 -7.33
C GLU A 127 -16.27 -13.12 -8.26
N ASP A 128 -16.96 -14.16 -8.73
CA ASP A 128 -18.23 -14.01 -9.45
C ASP A 128 -19.37 -13.66 -8.47
N VAL A 129 -20.52 -13.21 -8.98
CA VAL A 129 -21.71 -12.87 -8.16
C VAL A 129 -22.29 -14.04 -7.35
N ASP A 130 -21.84 -15.27 -7.60
CA ASP A 130 -22.17 -16.44 -6.78
C ASP A 130 -21.12 -16.76 -5.71
N GLY A 131 -20.07 -15.95 -5.58
CA GLY A 131 -18.94 -16.10 -4.65
C GLY A 131 -17.85 -17.04 -5.14
N SER A 132 -17.96 -17.61 -6.35
CA SER A 132 -16.92 -18.50 -6.89
C SER A 132 -15.70 -17.71 -7.37
N TYR A 133 -14.49 -18.19 -7.10
CA TYR A 133 -13.25 -17.58 -7.56
C TYR A 133 -12.18 -18.63 -7.90
N ARG A 134 -11.19 -18.23 -8.70
CA ARG A 134 -9.98 -19.04 -8.94
C ARG A 134 -9.04 -18.87 -7.75
N GLY A 135 -8.71 -19.96 -7.06
CA GLY A 135 -7.73 -19.95 -5.97
C GLY A 135 -6.30 -20.03 -6.47
N LEU A 136 -5.35 -19.77 -5.57
CA LEU A 136 -3.91 -19.83 -5.86
C LEU A 136 -3.46 -21.18 -6.41
N ASP A 137 -4.04 -22.27 -5.88
CA ASP A 137 -3.86 -23.65 -6.32
C ASP A 137 -4.53 -23.96 -7.68
N GLN A 138 -5.05 -22.93 -8.36
CA GLN A 138 -5.80 -22.98 -9.60
C GLN A 138 -7.12 -23.74 -9.52
N ASN A 139 -7.56 -24.19 -8.34
CA ASN A 139 -8.89 -24.76 -8.16
C ASN A 139 -9.95 -23.65 -8.11
N ILE A 140 -11.22 -24.07 -8.23
CA ILE A 140 -12.36 -23.16 -8.08
C ILE A 140 -12.79 -23.24 -6.62
N HIS A 141 -12.64 -22.14 -5.90
CA HIS A 141 -13.06 -21.98 -4.52
C HIS A 141 -14.32 -21.13 -4.46
N ARG A 142 -14.90 -21.03 -3.26
CA ARG A 142 -16.06 -20.19 -3.01
C ARG A 142 -15.89 -19.47 -1.69
N SER A 143 -15.99 -18.14 -1.71
CA SER A 143 -15.91 -17.31 -0.52
C SER A 143 -17.11 -17.59 0.40
N LYS A 144 -16.87 -17.59 1.70
CA LYS A 144 -17.89 -17.89 2.72
C LYS A 144 -17.79 -16.85 3.83
N GLY A 145 -18.75 -15.92 3.87
CA GLY A 145 -18.77 -14.87 4.89
C GLY A 145 -17.73 -13.76 4.68
N PHE A 146 -17.22 -13.62 3.45
CA PHE A 146 -16.37 -12.53 3.00
C PHE A 146 -16.45 -12.42 1.47
N THR A 147 -16.03 -11.28 0.92
CA THR A 147 -15.79 -11.09 -0.52
C THR A 147 -14.31 -11.31 -0.82
N ASN A 148 -13.97 -12.14 -1.78
CA ASN A 148 -12.56 -12.36 -2.15
C ASN A 148 -11.99 -11.19 -2.97
N TYR A 149 -10.79 -10.72 -2.63
CA TYR A 149 -10.05 -9.65 -3.31
C TYR A 149 -8.73 -10.13 -3.93
N THR A 150 -8.17 -9.36 -4.88
CA THR A 150 -6.83 -9.58 -5.44
C THR A 150 -6.15 -8.25 -5.81
N ILE A 151 -4.88 -8.31 -6.23
CA ILE A 151 -3.95 -7.16 -6.37
C ILE A 151 -3.54 -6.65 -4.99
N PHE A 152 -2.71 -7.45 -4.33
CA PHE A 152 -2.08 -7.14 -3.05
C PHE A 152 -0.63 -6.73 -3.30
N SER A 153 -0.40 -5.42 -3.48
CA SER A 153 0.92 -4.80 -3.62
C SER A 153 1.48 -4.49 -2.24
N LEU A 154 1.80 -5.54 -1.49
CA LEU A 154 1.85 -5.43 -0.03
C LEU A 154 3.04 -4.62 0.46
N TRP A 155 4.20 -4.70 -0.20
CA TRP A 155 5.39 -3.92 0.14
C TRP A 155 5.13 -2.40 0.19
N ASP A 156 4.19 -1.92 -0.62
CA ASP A 156 3.75 -0.52 -0.64
C ASP A 156 2.61 -0.31 0.34
N THR A 157 1.53 -1.07 0.14
CA THR A 157 0.21 -0.75 0.68
C THR A 157 0.05 -0.97 2.18
N TYR A 158 0.97 -1.71 2.84
CA TYR A 158 0.96 -1.82 4.30
C TYR A 158 1.27 -0.47 4.98
N ARG A 159 2.01 0.41 4.29
CA ARG A 159 2.57 1.64 4.87
C ARG A 159 1.49 2.68 5.12
N ALA A 160 0.57 2.89 4.18
CA ALA A 160 -0.51 3.88 4.32
C ALA A 160 -1.87 3.39 3.80
N LEU A 161 -1.93 2.63 2.70
CA LEU A 161 -3.24 2.28 2.11
C LEU A 161 -4.11 1.41 3.04
N HIS A 162 -3.59 0.29 3.54
CA HIS A 162 -4.31 -0.57 4.47
C HIS A 162 -4.63 0.14 5.82
N PRO A 163 -3.70 0.93 6.41
CA PRO A 163 -4.03 1.79 7.54
C PRO A 163 -5.16 2.80 7.28
N LEU A 164 -5.27 3.34 6.06
CA LEU A 164 -6.37 4.22 5.68
C LEU A 164 -7.68 3.45 5.64
N PHE A 165 -7.70 2.25 5.05
CA PHE A 165 -8.90 1.41 5.05
C PHE A 165 -9.37 1.03 6.44
N ASN A 166 -8.46 0.84 7.41
CA ASN A 166 -8.84 0.62 8.81
C ASN A 166 -9.61 1.80 9.44
N ILE A 167 -9.61 2.99 8.83
CA ILE A 167 -10.40 4.14 9.25
C ILE A 167 -11.68 4.27 8.42
N ILE A 168 -11.57 4.23 7.08
CA ILE A 168 -12.67 4.63 6.18
C ILE A 168 -13.40 3.45 5.51
N GLN A 169 -12.81 2.25 5.49
CA GLN A 169 -13.40 1.05 4.90
C GLN A 169 -13.09 -0.24 5.70
N PRO A 170 -13.22 -0.27 7.04
CA PRO A 170 -12.79 -1.42 7.84
C PRO A 170 -13.47 -2.73 7.45
N ALA A 171 -14.74 -2.73 7.03
CA ALA A 171 -15.41 -3.93 6.54
C ALA A 171 -14.77 -4.48 5.25
N ARG A 172 -14.41 -3.58 4.32
CA ARG A 172 -13.70 -3.96 3.08
C ARG A 172 -12.30 -4.48 3.40
N ASN A 173 -11.59 -3.84 4.33
CA ASN A 173 -10.26 -4.30 4.73
C ASN A 173 -10.31 -5.67 5.43
N ASN A 174 -11.35 -5.94 6.22
CA ASN A 174 -11.57 -7.25 6.81
C ASN A 174 -11.72 -8.36 5.76
N ASP A 175 -12.47 -8.09 4.68
CA ASP A 175 -12.58 -9.01 3.55
C ASP A 175 -11.24 -9.21 2.82
N MET A 176 -10.40 -8.16 2.73
CA MET A 176 -9.03 -8.27 2.22
C MET A 176 -8.17 -9.15 3.11
N VAL A 177 -8.19 -8.95 4.43
CA VAL A 177 -7.47 -9.80 5.42
C VAL A 177 -7.90 -11.27 5.29
N LYS A 178 -9.20 -11.55 5.17
CA LYS A 178 -9.71 -12.91 4.91
C LYS A 178 -9.25 -13.48 3.57
N SER A 179 -9.07 -12.63 2.55
CA SER A 179 -8.49 -13.04 1.27
C SER A 179 -7.01 -13.42 1.40
N LEU A 180 -6.23 -12.72 2.24
CA LEU A 180 -4.85 -13.11 2.56
C LEU A 180 -4.81 -14.47 3.26
N MET A 181 -5.72 -14.71 4.21
CA MET A 181 -5.85 -16.02 4.88
C MET A 181 -6.25 -17.13 3.91
N ALA A 182 -7.17 -16.86 2.98
CA ALA A 182 -7.55 -17.81 1.95
C ALA A 182 -6.38 -18.13 1.00
N HIS A 183 -5.55 -17.14 0.66
CA HIS A 183 -4.31 -17.37 -0.09
C HIS A 183 -3.37 -18.30 0.68
N TYR A 184 -3.13 -18.03 1.97
CA TYR A 184 -2.30 -18.88 2.83
C TYR A 184 -2.79 -20.32 2.89
N ASP A 185 -4.10 -20.54 3.05
CA ASP A 185 -4.69 -21.87 3.10
C ASP A 185 -4.43 -22.66 1.81
N GLN A 186 -4.46 -21.96 0.68
CA GLN A 186 -4.28 -22.50 -0.68
C GLN A 186 -2.81 -22.58 -1.12
N SER A 187 -1.90 -21.96 -0.37
CA SER A 187 -0.47 -21.95 -0.66
C SER A 187 0.17 -23.30 -0.37
N VAL A 188 0.92 -23.82 -1.35
CA VAL A 188 1.77 -25.01 -1.18
C VAL A 188 2.93 -24.75 -0.22
N HIS A 189 3.30 -23.48 -0.03
CA HIS A 189 4.36 -23.04 0.86
C HIS A 189 3.86 -22.83 2.29
N LYS A 190 2.54 -22.78 2.49
CA LYS A 190 1.92 -22.29 3.74
C LYS A 190 2.48 -20.93 4.13
N ALA A 191 2.47 -20.02 3.16
CA ALA A 191 2.86 -18.63 3.33
C ALA A 191 1.71 -17.71 2.87
N LEU A 192 1.58 -16.59 3.57
CA LEU A 192 0.77 -15.45 3.15
C LEU A 192 1.37 -14.83 1.87
N PRO A 193 0.57 -14.07 1.09
CA PRO A 193 1.08 -13.47 -0.13
C PRO A 193 2.18 -12.43 0.13
N ILE A 194 3.12 -12.34 -0.80
CA ILE A 194 4.14 -11.28 -0.85
C ILE A 194 3.66 -10.20 -1.83
N TRP A 195 3.51 -10.57 -3.11
CA TRP A 195 2.70 -9.83 -4.08
C TRP A 195 1.79 -10.82 -4.79
N SER A 196 0.48 -10.59 -4.69
CA SER A 196 -0.44 -11.48 -5.39
C SER A 196 -1.49 -10.77 -6.22
N HIS A 197 -1.69 -11.28 -7.42
CA HIS A 197 -2.69 -10.80 -8.35
C HIS A 197 -3.22 -11.96 -9.19
N TYR A 198 -4.53 -11.98 -9.42
CA TYR A 198 -5.21 -12.94 -10.29
C TYR A 198 -4.82 -14.40 -10.01
N ALA A 199 -4.99 -14.85 -8.77
CA ALA A 199 -4.71 -16.23 -8.33
C ALA A 199 -3.25 -16.68 -8.48
N ASN A 200 -2.29 -15.74 -8.49
CA ASN A 200 -0.87 -16.04 -8.54
C ASN A 200 -0.12 -15.24 -7.47
N GLU A 201 0.92 -15.86 -6.92
CA GLU A 201 2.01 -15.20 -6.20
C GLU A 201 3.13 -14.93 -7.21
N ASN A 202 3.72 -13.74 -7.19
CA ASN A 202 4.84 -13.38 -8.08
C ASN A 202 6.15 -13.05 -7.35
N TRP A 203 6.13 -13.03 -6.01
CA TRP A 203 7.27 -12.81 -5.10
C TRP A 203 7.88 -11.40 -5.13
N CYS A 204 7.10 -10.41 -5.56
CA CYS A 204 7.46 -8.98 -5.53
C CYS A 204 7.00 -8.33 -4.21
N MET A 205 7.74 -7.50 -3.50
CA MET A 205 9.15 -7.23 -3.54
C MET A 205 9.83 -8.11 -2.48
N ILE A 206 10.35 -7.50 -1.41
CA ILE A 206 10.93 -8.18 -0.25
C ILE A 206 9.94 -8.17 0.93
N GLY A 207 10.35 -8.73 2.07
CA GLY A 207 9.54 -8.73 3.30
C GLY A 207 8.45 -9.81 3.28
N TYR A 208 7.62 -9.83 4.31
CA TYR A 208 6.40 -10.66 4.39
C TYR A 208 5.23 -9.83 4.94
N HIS A 209 5.06 -8.63 4.36
CA HIS A 209 4.20 -7.56 4.85
C HIS A 209 2.69 -7.83 4.93
N SER A 210 2.22 -8.99 4.46
CA SER A 210 0.90 -9.50 4.86
C SER A 210 0.74 -9.51 6.38
N VAL A 211 1.81 -9.79 7.14
CA VAL A 211 1.76 -9.80 8.61
C VAL A 211 1.48 -8.43 9.19
N SER A 212 2.00 -7.35 8.58
CA SER A 212 1.72 -5.97 8.99
C SER A 212 0.25 -5.62 8.81
N VAL A 213 -0.32 -5.94 7.64
CA VAL A 213 -1.74 -5.68 7.34
C VAL A 213 -2.67 -6.42 8.32
N ILE A 214 -2.35 -7.68 8.62
CA ILE A 214 -3.09 -8.49 9.59
C ILE A 214 -2.95 -7.92 11.00
N ALA A 215 -1.73 -7.60 11.44
CA ALA A 215 -1.46 -7.04 12.76
C ALA A 215 -2.18 -5.71 12.96
N ASP A 216 -2.13 -4.81 11.97
CA ASP A 216 -2.79 -3.51 12.03
C ASP A 216 -4.31 -3.65 12.20
N ALA A 217 -4.92 -4.56 11.45
CA ALA A 217 -6.35 -4.83 11.55
C ALA A 217 -6.73 -5.44 12.91
N ILE A 218 -5.94 -6.38 13.42
CA ILE A 218 -6.15 -7.03 14.73
C ILE A 218 -5.99 -6.03 15.88
N VAL A 219 -4.92 -5.24 15.88
CA VAL A 219 -4.63 -4.26 16.95
C VAL A 219 -5.72 -3.21 17.03
N LYS A 220 -6.25 -2.77 15.88
CA LYS A 220 -7.35 -1.80 15.78
C LYS A 220 -8.75 -2.42 15.93
N GLY A 221 -8.85 -3.76 16.00
CA GLY A 221 -10.13 -4.45 16.15
C GLY A 221 -11.06 -4.32 14.94
N THR A 222 -10.49 -4.22 13.73
CA THR A 222 -11.24 -4.04 12.48
C THR A 222 -11.39 -5.33 11.67
N THR A 223 -10.87 -6.45 12.18
CA THR A 223 -11.04 -7.77 11.60
C THR A 223 -11.60 -8.77 12.61
N ASP A 224 -12.31 -9.78 12.09
CA ASP A 224 -12.90 -10.89 12.84
C ASP A 224 -12.23 -12.23 12.51
N VAL A 225 -11.02 -12.22 11.94
CA VAL A 225 -10.24 -13.46 11.76
C VAL A 225 -9.88 -14.09 13.09
N ASP A 226 -9.79 -15.42 13.10
CA ASP A 226 -9.36 -16.18 14.28
C ASP A 226 -7.90 -15.88 14.60
N LEU A 227 -7.64 -15.41 15.83
CA LEU A 227 -6.31 -14.93 16.26
C LEU A 227 -5.24 -16.01 16.19
N ASP A 228 -5.56 -17.24 16.61
CA ASP A 228 -4.62 -18.36 16.60
C ASP A 228 -4.26 -18.75 15.16
N SER A 229 -5.26 -18.79 14.27
CA SER A 229 -5.05 -19.07 12.85
C SER A 229 -4.24 -17.97 12.16
N ALA A 230 -4.52 -16.68 12.45
CA ALA A 230 -3.76 -15.55 11.94
C ALA A 230 -2.30 -15.61 12.42
N LEU A 231 -2.09 -15.79 13.73
CA LEU A 231 -0.74 -15.92 14.31
C LEU A 231 0.03 -17.07 13.66
N GLN A 232 -0.60 -18.23 13.49
CA GLN A 232 0.02 -19.38 12.84
C GLN A 232 0.42 -19.07 11.39
N ALA A 233 -0.44 -18.40 10.62
CA ALA A 233 -0.13 -18.02 9.23
C ALA A 233 1.05 -17.04 9.16
N CYS A 234 1.09 -16.06 10.06
CA CYS A 234 2.18 -15.09 10.13
C CYS A 234 3.51 -15.77 10.53
N VAL A 235 3.50 -16.65 11.54
CA VAL A 235 4.67 -17.42 11.97
C VAL A 235 5.19 -18.35 10.87
N ASN A 236 4.32 -19.04 10.15
CA ASN A 236 4.75 -19.89 9.04
C ASN A 236 5.36 -19.08 7.90
N SER A 237 4.83 -17.89 7.62
CA SER A 237 5.37 -16.99 6.58
C SER A 237 6.76 -16.47 6.94
N SER A 238 6.98 -16.07 8.20
CA SER A 238 8.28 -15.56 8.67
C SER A 238 9.33 -16.63 8.95
N THR A 239 9.00 -17.91 8.73
CA THR A 239 9.90 -19.07 8.93
C THR A 239 10.10 -19.87 7.64
N LEU A 240 9.72 -19.32 6.49
CA LEU A 240 9.92 -19.92 5.18
C LEU A 240 11.41 -19.89 4.77
N SER A 241 12.20 -20.84 5.29
CA SER A 241 13.68 -20.76 5.30
C SER A 241 14.35 -20.48 3.94
N TYR A 242 13.84 -21.03 2.85
CA TYR A 242 14.43 -20.84 1.51
C TYR A 242 14.04 -19.52 0.83
N TYR A 243 13.15 -18.72 1.42
CA TYR A 243 12.75 -17.42 0.89
C TYR A 243 13.69 -16.34 1.41
N ASP A 244 14.30 -15.59 0.48
CA ASP A 244 14.97 -14.30 0.70
C ASP A 244 15.94 -14.18 1.90
N GLY A 245 16.64 -15.27 2.22
CA GLY A 245 17.64 -15.30 3.28
C GLY A 245 17.05 -15.44 4.70
N ILE A 246 15.78 -15.82 4.83
CA ILE A 246 15.12 -16.05 6.14
C ILE A 246 15.89 -17.06 6.99
N ASP A 247 16.46 -18.13 6.40
CA ASP A 247 17.25 -19.11 7.15
C ASP A 247 18.45 -18.45 7.86
N SER A 248 19.23 -17.66 7.11
CA SER A 248 20.37 -16.91 7.66
C SER A 248 19.93 -15.82 8.63
N TYR A 249 18.81 -15.15 8.38
CA TYR A 249 18.24 -14.16 9.30
C TYR A 249 17.87 -14.79 10.65
N MET A 250 17.24 -15.97 10.65
CA MET A 250 16.91 -16.69 11.88
C MET A 250 18.15 -17.22 12.62
N GLU A 251 19.19 -17.63 11.90
CA GLU A 251 20.43 -18.15 12.50
C GLU A 251 21.37 -17.04 13.02
N LEU A 252 21.55 -15.98 12.23
CA LEU A 252 22.58 -14.95 12.45
C LEU A 252 22.02 -13.64 12.99
N GLY A 253 20.70 -13.44 12.94
CA GLY A 253 20.04 -12.18 13.29
C GLY A 253 20.17 -11.09 12.21
N TYR A 254 20.63 -11.43 11.00
CA TYR A 254 20.65 -10.54 9.84
C TYR A 254 20.74 -11.37 8.55
N VAL A 255 20.36 -10.77 7.42
CA VAL A 255 20.57 -11.36 6.10
C VAL A 255 21.99 -11.00 5.62
N PRO A 256 22.86 -11.99 5.31
CA PRO A 256 24.17 -11.69 4.75
C PRO A 256 24.10 -11.32 3.27
N GLU A 257 24.81 -10.27 2.86
CA GLU A 257 24.78 -9.75 1.48
C GLU A 257 25.40 -10.71 0.44
N ASP A 258 26.34 -11.55 0.85
CA ASP A 258 26.91 -12.62 0.03
C ASP A 258 26.03 -13.88 -0.06
N VAL A 259 24.93 -13.93 0.69
CA VAL A 259 23.92 -15.00 0.65
C VAL A 259 22.66 -14.54 -0.10
N SER A 260 22.14 -13.35 0.23
CA SER A 260 20.98 -12.76 -0.43
C SER A 260 21.15 -11.24 -0.52
N SER A 261 21.09 -10.69 -1.73
CA SER A 261 21.27 -9.26 -2.00
C SER A 261 20.16 -8.40 -1.40
N SER A 262 20.40 -7.08 -1.33
CA SER A 262 19.50 -6.13 -0.66
C SER A 262 19.32 -6.48 0.82
N SER A 263 20.40 -6.99 1.42
CA SER A 263 20.36 -7.70 2.70
C SER A 263 20.04 -6.79 3.88
N VAL A 264 20.40 -5.51 3.79
CA VAL A 264 20.08 -4.51 4.81
C VAL A 264 18.59 -4.21 4.78
N SER A 265 18.02 -3.89 3.61
CA SER A 265 16.58 -3.65 3.47
C SER A 265 15.76 -4.83 4.01
N LYS A 266 16.15 -6.07 3.64
CA LYS A 266 15.51 -7.29 4.16
C LYS A 266 15.62 -7.41 5.67
N THR A 267 16.79 -7.19 6.25
CA THR A 267 16.98 -7.28 7.70
C THR A 267 16.12 -6.26 8.46
N LEU A 268 16.05 -5.02 7.95
CA LEU A 268 15.24 -3.96 8.54
C LEU A 268 13.74 -4.28 8.47
N GLU A 269 13.27 -4.70 7.30
CA GLU A 269 11.85 -5.00 7.08
C GLU A 269 11.39 -6.29 7.75
N PHE A 270 12.23 -7.33 7.80
CA PHE A 270 11.95 -8.53 8.59
C PHE A 270 11.86 -8.22 10.09
N ALA A 271 12.71 -7.34 10.61
CA ALA A 271 12.65 -6.92 12.01
C ALA A 271 11.34 -6.17 12.32
N TYR A 272 10.86 -5.32 11.40
CA TYR A 272 9.56 -4.68 11.50
C TYR A 272 8.39 -5.68 11.42
N ASP A 273 8.43 -6.59 10.45
CA ASP A 273 7.40 -7.62 10.29
C ASP A 273 7.36 -8.56 11.50
N ASP A 274 8.50 -8.88 12.11
CA ASP A 274 8.59 -9.64 13.35
C ASP A 274 7.95 -8.90 14.54
N TRP A 275 8.14 -7.58 14.62
CA TRP A 275 7.43 -6.76 15.62
C TRP A 275 5.91 -6.86 15.45
N CYS A 276 5.41 -6.85 14.21
CA CYS A 276 3.99 -7.02 13.91
C CYS A 276 3.47 -8.39 14.38
N ILE A 277 4.25 -9.47 14.19
CA ILE A 277 3.91 -10.82 14.68
C ILE A 277 3.84 -10.83 16.20
N ALA A 278 4.76 -10.14 16.88
CA ALA A 278 4.70 -9.99 18.33
C ALA A 278 3.38 -9.32 18.77
N GLN A 279 2.93 -8.26 18.09
CA GLN A 279 1.65 -7.61 18.44
C GLN A 279 0.44 -8.55 18.27
N ILE A 280 0.45 -9.42 17.26
CA ILE A 280 -0.58 -10.46 17.10
C ILE A 280 -0.50 -11.46 18.25
N ALA A 281 0.70 -11.92 18.62
CA ALA A 281 0.90 -12.85 19.71
C ALA A 281 0.45 -12.30 21.07
N ASP A 282 0.68 -11.00 21.33
CA ASP A 282 0.17 -10.33 22.54
C ASP A 282 -1.37 -10.36 22.58
N LYS A 283 -2.03 -10.04 21.46
CA LYS A 283 -3.50 -10.11 21.35
C LYS A 283 -4.04 -11.53 21.50
N ALA A 284 -3.30 -12.53 21.03
CA ALA A 284 -3.62 -13.95 21.22
C ALA A 284 -3.30 -14.47 22.64
N ASN A 285 -2.64 -13.66 23.49
CA ASN A 285 -2.10 -14.07 24.79
C ASN A 285 -1.03 -15.18 24.71
N ASP A 286 -0.31 -15.29 23.60
CA ASP A 286 0.82 -16.20 23.41
C ASP A 286 2.15 -15.51 23.78
N GLN A 287 2.43 -15.48 25.08
CA GLN A 287 3.61 -14.81 25.63
C GLN A 287 4.96 -15.41 25.17
N PRO A 288 5.11 -16.75 25.02
CA PRO A 288 6.31 -17.32 24.42
C PRO A 288 6.60 -16.81 23.00
N THR A 289 5.58 -16.80 22.13
CA THR A 289 5.73 -16.28 20.77
C THR A 289 6.01 -14.78 20.77
N TYR A 290 5.28 -14.01 21.59
CA TYR A 290 5.53 -12.58 21.78
C TYR A 290 7.00 -12.30 22.13
N ALA A 291 7.53 -12.96 23.16
CA ALA A 291 8.91 -12.74 23.61
C ALA A 291 9.95 -13.09 22.53
N ASN A 292 9.72 -14.17 21.79
CA ASN A 292 10.61 -14.58 20.70
C ASN A 292 10.63 -13.56 19.54
N TYR A 293 9.45 -13.08 19.12
CA TYR A 293 9.36 -12.14 18.01
C TYR A 293 9.75 -10.72 18.39
N MET A 294 9.55 -10.29 19.63
CA MET A 294 10.15 -9.05 20.15
C MET A 294 11.68 -9.13 20.16
N ALA A 295 12.28 -10.29 20.47
CA ALA A 295 13.74 -10.43 20.38
C ALA A 295 14.23 -10.35 18.93
N ARG A 296 13.49 -10.95 17.99
CA ARG A 296 13.82 -10.86 16.55
C ARG A 296 13.60 -9.45 15.99
N SER A 297 12.64 -8.68 16.51
CA SER A 297 12.42 -7.30 16.05
C SER A 297 13.57 -6.35 16.34
N GLU A 298 14.51 -6.74 17.21
CA GLU A 298 15.76 -6.02 17.48
C GLU A 298 16.88 -6.32 16.45
N ASN A 299 16.67 -7.25 15.52
CA ASN A 299 17.72 -7.70 14.58
C ASN A 299 18.28 -6.58 13.68
N TYR A 300 17.58 -5.45 13.53
CA TYR A 300 18.08 -4.28 12.81
C TYR A 300 19.43 -3.78 13.36
N VAL A 301 19.72 -3.97 14.65
CA VAL A 301 21.00 -3.56 15.25
C VAL A 301 22.20 -4.31 14.66
N ASN A 302 21.99 -5.51 14.12
CA ASN A 302 23.06 -6.37 13.62
C ASN A 302 23.66 -5.90 12.29
N VAL A 303 22.98 -4.96 11.63
CA VAL A 303 23.44 -4.32 10.39
C VAL A 303 23.82 -2.85 10.60
N TYR A 304 23.83 -2.34 11.83
CA TYR A 304 24.31 -0.99 12.13
C TYR A 304 25.84 -0.97 12.35
N ASP A 305 26.56 -0.25 11.49
CA ASP A 305 28.01 -0.04 11.62
C ASP A 305 28.27 1.29 12.33
N ALA A 306 28.50 1.23 13.64
CA ALA A 306 28.76 2.40 14.48
C ALA A 306 30.07 3.15 14.13
N GLU A 307 31.00 2.55 13.35
CA GLU A 307 32.21 3.24 12.90
C GLU A 307 31.90 4.32 11.86
N ILE A 308 30.93 4.04 10.97
CA ILE A 308 30.53 4.96 9.90
C ILE A 308 29.17 5.63 10.14
N GLY A 309 28.39 5.14 11.11
CA GLY A 309 27.09 5.70 11.50
C GLY A 309 25.95 5.36 10.54
N TYR A 310 26.05 4.25 9.81
CA TYR A 310 25.03 3.82 8.85
C TYR A 310 24.71 2.34 9.01
N MET A 311 23.50 1.97 8.56
CA MET A 311 23.21 0.58 8.25
C MET A 311 24.10 0.14 7.07
N ARG A 312 24.79 -0.99 7.20
CA ARG A 312 25.82 -1.46 6.26
C ARG A 312 25.65 -2.95 5.97
N PRO A 313 25.87 -3.39 4.72
CA PRO A 313 25.83 -4.81 4.40
C PRO A 313 26.88 -5.60 5.18
N ARG A 314 26.46 -6.71 5.75
CA ARG A 314 27.30 -7.65 6.50
C ARG A 314 27.36 -8.99 5.77
N LEU A 315 28.50 -9.65 5.83
CA LEU A 315 28.75 -10.92 5.15
C LEU A 315 28.49 -12.11 6.10
N ALA A 316 28.42 -13.32 5.54
CA ALA A 316 28.13 -14.53 6.29
C ALA A 316 29.22 -14.87 7.31
N ASP A 317 30.46 -14.40 7.08
CA ASP A 317 31.57 -14.54 8.03
C ASP A 317 31.55 -13.50 9.17
N GLY A 318 30.55 -12.61 9.18
CA GLY A 318 30.37 -11.56 10.17
C GLY A 318 31.09 -10.25 9.87
N SER A 319 31.89 -10.17 8.80
CA SER A 319 32.58 -8.94 8.40
C SER A 319 31.67 -7.97 7.65
N TRP A 320 31.98 -6.67 7.71
CA TRP A 320 31.29 -5.66 6.92
C TRP A 320 31.77 -5.66 5.47
N ARG A 321 30.86 -5.40 4.52
CA ARG A 321 31.24 -5.20 3.12
C ARG A 321 32.14 -3.97 2.98
N THR A 322 33.39 -4.19 2.56
CA THR A 322 34.43 -3.14 2.52
C THR A 322 34.16 -2.06 1.48
N ALA A 323 33.77 -2.46 0.26
CA ALA A 323 33.35 -1.54 -0.79
C ALA A 323 31.88 -1.13 -0.58
N PHE A 324 31.70 -0.03 0.15
CA PHE A 324 30.41 0.53 0.51
C PHE A 324 30.38 2.04 0.30
N ASP A 325 29.39 2.53 -0.43
CA ASP A 325 29.06 3.95 -0.53
C ASP A 325 27.63 4.14 -0.01
N PRO A 326 27.43 4.89 1.10
CA PRO A 326 26.12 5.03 1.70
C PRO A 326 25.12 5.79 0.82
N MET A 327 25.58 6.52 -0.20
CA MET A 327 24.72 7.33 -1.08
C MET A 327 24.22 6.56 -2.31
N ASP A 328 24.93 5.50 -2.70
CA ASP A 328 24.63 4.72 -3.90
C ASP A 328 23.38 3.86 -3.69
N THR A 329 22.44 3.95 -4.64
CA THR A 329 21.14 3.27 -4.56
C THR A 329 21.15 1.87 -5.17
N HIS A 330 22.28 1.45 -5.76
CA HIS A 330 22.39 0.17 -6.43
C HIS A 330 23.48 -0.72 -5.82
N GLY A 331 23.09 -1.96 -5.49
CA GLY A 331 24.05 -3.00 -5.10
C GLY A 331 24.79 -2.73 -3.78
N GLN A 332 24.28 -1.85 -2.92
CA GLN A 332 24.84 -1.53 -1.60
C GLN A 332 24.05 -2.16 -0.44
N GLY A 333 23.33 -3.25 -0.69
CA GLY A 333 22.47 -3.93 0.27
C GLY A 333 21.13 -3.26 0.56
N PHE A 334 20.75 -2.27 -0.24
CA PHE A 334 19.44 -1.62 -0.20
C PHE A 334 18.67 -1.92 -1.49
N ILE A 335 17.34 -2.10 -1.39
CA ILE A 335 16.45 -2.14 -2.55
C ILE A 335 15.92 -0.74 -2.80
N GLU A 336 16.10 -0.22 -4.01
CA GLU A 336 15.54 1.07 -4.47
C GLU A 336 15.68 2.24 -3.48
N GLY A 337 16.83 2.30 -2.84
CA GLY A 337 17.18 3.33 -1.88
C GLY A 337 18.62 3.17 -1.46
N ASN A 338 19.05 3.99 -0.51
CA ASN A 338 20.42 4.01 -0.02
C ASN A 338 20.43 4.04 1.51
N ALA A 339 21.63 4.06 2.10
CA ALA A 339 21.79 4.00 3.55
C ALA A 339 21.27 5.23 4.28
N TRP A 340 21.14 6.37 3.59
CA TRP A 340 20.61 7.61 4.15
C TRP A 340 19.10 7.57 4.31
N ASN A 341 18.39 6.98 3.35
CA ASN A 341 16.92 6.92 3.38
C ASN A 341 16.44 5.62 4.02
N TYR A 342 16.79 4.51 3.39
CA TYR A 342 16.30 3.18 3.78
C TYR A 342 16.91 2.72 5.10
N GLY A 343 18.14 3.16 5.41
CA GLY A 343 18.78 2.89 6.71
C GLY A 343 17.99 3.42 7.91
N LEU A 344 17.01 4.30 7.71
CA LEU A 344 16.12 4.82 8.75
C LEU A 344 14.84 3.99 8.93
N TYR A 345 14.72 2.82 8.28
CA TYR A 345 13.54 1.97 8.35
C TYR A 345 13.53 1.10 9.61
N VAL A 346 13.39 1.76 10.78
CA VAL A 346 13.20 1.11 12.09
C VAL A 346 11.99 1.72 12.80
N PRO A 347 10.78 1.66 12.21
CA PRO A 347 9.61 2.32 12.77
C PRO A 347 9.21 1.76 14.14
N GLN A 348 9.55 0.50 14.44
CA GLN A 348 9.20 -0.18 15.69
C GLN A 348 10.01 0.31 16.90
N GLU A 349 11.22 0.85 16.68
CA GLU A 349 12.18 1.23 17.73
C GLU A 349 12.90 2.55 17.39
N ILE A 350 12.13 3.59 17.07
CA ILE A 350 12.65 4.90 16.63
C ILE A 350 13.56 5.54 17.69
N ASP A 351 13.19 5.46 18.97
CA ASP A 351 13.98 6.06 20.06
C ASP A 351 15.37 5.41 20.16
N HIS A 352 15.45 4.07 20.05
CA HIS A 352 16.73 3.37 20.06
C HIS A 352 17.54 3.63 18.78
N MET A 353 16.90 3.69 17.61
CA MET A 353 17.57 4.11 16.37
C MET A 353 18.21 5.50 16.51
N ILE A 354 17.49 6.47 17.07
CA ILE A 354 18.00 7.82 17.30
C ILE A 354 19.18 7.80 18.27
N GLU A 355 19.11 7.01 19.36
CA GLU A 355 20.23 6.86 20.29
C GLU A 355 21.48 6.28 19.61
N MET A 356 21.33 5.20 18.83
CA MET A 356 22.44 4.59 18.07
C MET A 356 23.08 5.58 17.10
N MET A 357 22.29 6.46 16.48
CA MET A 357 22.72 7.44 15.48
C MET A 357 23.20 8.77 16.07
N GLY A 358 23.51 8.82 17.37
CA GLY A 358 24.13 9.98 18.01
C GLY A 358 23.17 10.90 18.75
N GLY A 359 21.92 10.49 18.94
CA GLY A 359 20.91 11.22 19.70
C GLY A 359 20.12 12.24 18.89
N LYS A 360 19.16 12.90 19.55
CA LYS A 360 18.11 13.72 18.91
C LYS A 360 18.63 14.85 18.03
N ASP A 361 19.66 15.57 18.48
CA ASP A 361 20.21 16.73 17.74
C ASP A 361 20.95 16.29 16.48
N GLU A 362 21.72 15.20 16.58
CA GLU A 362 22.51 14.71 15.45
C GLU A 362 21.63 13.98 14.44
N PHE A 363 20.61 13.27 14.92
CA PHE A 363 19.58 12.70 14.06
C PHE A 363 18.79 13.80 13.31
N SER A 364 18.38 14.88 13.98
CA SER A 364 17.74 16.04 13.32
C SER A 364 18.64 16.63 12.23
N SER A 365 19.93 16.77 12.51
CA SER A 365 20.93 17.25 11.54
C SER A 365 21.14 16.28 10.38
N HIS A 366 21.04 14.96 10.62
CA HIS A 366 21.07 13.94 9.57
C HIS A 366 19.86 14.06 8.64
N LEU A 367 18.65 14.17 9.21
CA LEU A 367 17.43 14.39 8.43
C LEU A 367 17.52 15.68 7.60
N ASP A 368 18.05 16.77 8.15
CA ASP A 368 18.27 18.01 7.39
C ASP A 368 19.13 17.76 6.16
N LYS A 369 20.23 17.03 6.32
CA LYS A 369 21.12 16.67 5.21
C LYS A 369 20.42 15.82 4.16
N ILE A 370 19.50 14.92 4.52
CA ILE A 370 18.69 14.16 3.55
C ILE A 370 17.92 15.12 2.64
N PHE A 371 17.27 16.15 3.20
CA PHE A 371 16.47 17.09 2.41
C PHE A 371 17.28 18.17 1.69
N THR A 372 18.56 18.38 2.03
CA THR A 372 19.37 19.48 1.46
C THR A 372 20.58 19.04 0.64
N THR A 373 21.00 17.78 0.74
CA THR A 373 22.15 17.26 -0.02
C THR A 373 21.67 16.71 -1.35
N GLU A 374 22.02 17.38 -2.44
CA GLU A 374 21.68 16.91 -3.79
C GLU A 374 22.39 15.58 -4.11
N ILE A 375 21.64 14.58 -4.55
CA ILE A 375 22.19 13.31 -5.04
C ILE A 375 22.63 13.42 -6.51
N GLU A 376 23.85 12.99 -6.82
CA GLU A 376 24.37 12.94 -8.19
C GLU A 376 23.69 11.85 -9.04
N ASP A 377 23.53 12.07 -10.35
CA ASP A 377 22.86 11.12 -11.27
C ASP A 377 23.49 9.72 -11.23
N ARG A 378 24.82 9.62 -11.10
CA ARG A 378 25.55 8.34 -11.03
C ARG A 378 25.08 7.41 -9.91
N PHE A 379 24.45 7.96 -8.87
CA PHE A 379 23.95 7.19 -7.73
C PHE A 379 22.52 6.69 -7.92
N ILE A 380 21.79 7.19 -8.94
CA ILE A 380 20.39 6.85 -9.20
C ILE A 380 20.16 6.28 -10.60
N GLU A 381 21.10 6.46 -11.55
CA GLU A 381 20.94 6.03 -12.95
C GLU A 381 20.80 4.51 -13.16
N GLN A 382 21.13 3.72 -12.14
CA GLN A 382 21.03 2.25 -12.15
C GLN A 382 19.70 1.76 -11.54
N ASN A 383 18.77 2.66 -11.27
CA ASN A 383 17.46 2.37 -10.71
C ASN A 383 16.36 2.92 -11.63
N GLU A 384 15.35 2.10 -11.93
CA GLU A 384 14.27 2.50 -12.84
C GLU A 384 13.15 3.31 -12.15
N ASP A 385 12.97 3.11 -10.84
CA ASP A 385 11.88 3.71 -10.06
C ASP A 385 12.33 4.96 -9.28
N ILE A 386 13.64 5.21 -9.17
CA ILE A 386 14.18 6.46 -8.62
C ILE A 386 14.42 7.48 -9.74
N THR A 387 13.45 8.37 -9.93
CA THR A 387 13.55 9.46 -10.93
C THR A 387 13.83 10.82 -10.28
N ARG A 388 14.45 11.73 -11.02
CA ARG A 388 14.78 13.08 -10.54
C ARG A 388 13.53 13.87 -10.11
N ASP A 389 12.40 13.63 -10.76
CA ASP A 389 11.13 14.29 -10.45
C ASP A 389 10.57 13.87 -9.07
N GLY A 390 11.00 12.71 -8.56
CA GLY A 390 10.63 12.16 -7.25
C GLY A 390 11.54 12.54 -6.10
N ILE A 391 12.54 13.42 -6.29
CA ILE A 391 13.60 13.68 -5.31
C ILE A 391 13.59 15.12 -4.76
N ILE A 392 13.83 15.28 -3.45
CA ILE A 392 14.15 16.56 -2.79
C ILE A 392 15.48 16.42 -2.05
N GLY A 393 16.56 16.98 -2.60
CA GLY A 393 17.92 16.73 -2.11
C GLY A 393 18.30 15.26 -2.36
N ASN A 394 18.24 14.46 -1.30
CA ASN A 394 18.42 13.00 -1.32
C ASN A 394 17.13 12.27 -0.88
N TYR A 395 16.11 12.99 -0.41
CA TYR A 395 14.82 12.39 -0.07
C TYR A 395 14.10 11.90 -1.33
N VAL A 396 13.82 10.61 -1.43
CA VAL A 396 13.05 10.02 -2.54
C VAL A 396 11.60 9.86 -2.09
N HIS A 397 10.70 10.70 -2.61
CA HIS A 397 9.27 10.59 -2.35
C HIS A 397 8.56 9.64 -3.31
N GLY A 398 9.04 9.56 -4.55
CA GLY A 398 8.49 8.68 -5.59
C GLY A 398 8.71 7.18 -5.33
N ASN A 399 9.24 6.82 -4.17
CA ASN A 399 9.38 5.45 -3.70
C ASN A 399 9.09 5.37 -2.19
N GLU A 400 8.53 4.25 -1.79
CA GLU A 400 7.92 3.92 -0.50
C GLU A 400 8.86 3.89 0.71
N PRO A 401 10.13 3.47 0.62
CA PRO A 401 10.99 3.31 1.79
C PRO A 401 11.19 4.60 2.59
N GLY A 402 11.07 5.76 1.94
CA GLY A 402 11.22 7.07 2.56
C GLY A 402 9.93 7.69 3.10
N HIS A 403 8.75 7.10 2.91
CA HIS A 403 7.47 7.76 3.19
C HIS A 403 7.30 8.22 4.65
N HIS A 404 7.92 7.54 5.61
CA HIS A 404 7.88 7.89 7.04
C HIS A 404 8.93 8.94 7.47
N ILE A 405 10.03 9.11 6.73
CA ILE A 405 11.16 9.99 7.07
C ILE A 405 10.75 11.43 7.48
N PRO A 406 9.85 12.14 6.76
CA PRO A 406 9.50 13.51 7.16
C PRO A 406 8.85 13.58 8.54
N TYR A 407 8.25 12.49 9.02
CA TYR A 407 7.63 12.41 10.35
C TYR A 407 8.63 12.10 11.47
N LEU A 408 9.86 11.66 11.15
CA LEU A 408 10.86 11.28 12.15
C LEU A 408 11.38 12.47 12.98
N TYR A 409 11.25 13.72 12.50
CA TYR A 409 11.56 14.89 13.35
C TYR A 409 10.67 14.98 14.59
N ASN A 410 9.50 14.34 14.61
CA ASN A 410 8.65 14.30 15.81
C ASN A 410 9.33 13.62 17.02
N TRP A 411 10.34 12.79 16.78
CA TRP A 411 11.14 12.13 17.82
C TRP A 411 12.45 12.89 18.14
N THR A 412 12.75 13.98 17.45
CA THR A 412 13.93 14.83 17.72
C THR A 412 13.55 16.05 18.58
N ASN A 413 14.50 16.96 18.76
CA ASN A 413 14.25 18.26 19.40
C ASN A 413 13.66 19.32 18.43
N ASP A 414 13.37 18.94 17.18
CA ASP A 414 12.88 19.83 16.12
C ASP A 414 11.56 19.35 15.46
N PRO A 415 10.49 19.00 16.21
CA PRO A 415 9.24 18.48 15.62
C PRO A 415 8.58 19.44 14.62
N ALA A 416 8.81 20.75 14.75
CA ALA A 416 8.34 21.74 13.78
C ALA A 416 8.88 21.50 12.35
N LYS A 417 10.02 20.82 12.19
CA LYS A 417 10.56 20.46 10.87
C LYS A 417 9.70 19.40 10.18
N THR A 418 9.04 18.48 10.89
CA THR A 418 8.06 17.55 10.28
C THR A 418 6.98 18.32 9.54
N GLN A 419 6.40 19.33 10.20
CA GLN A 419 5.33 20.15 9.65
C GLN A 419 5.76 20.87 8.37
N ALA A 420 6.97 21.45 8.38
CA ALA A 420 7.57 22.10 7.21
C ALA A 420 7.84 21.12 6.06
N ARG A 421 8.43 19.95 6.34
CA ARG A 421 8.76 18.94 5.32
C ARG A 421 7.51 18.33 4.69
N VAL A 422 6.51 17.97 5.50
CA VAL A 422 5.24 17.40 4.99
C VAL A 422 4.51 18.39 4.08
N ARG A 423 4.41 19.68 4.47
CA ARG A 423 3.79 20.72 3.63
C ARG A 423 4.61 21.02 2.37
N MET A 424 5.94 20.91 2.43
CA MET A 424 6.81 21.02 1.27
C MET A 424 6.53 19.89 0.27
N ILE A 425 6.56 18.63 0.72
CA ILE A 425 6.37 17.45 -0.13
C ILE A 425 4.98 17.48 -0.81
N MET A 426 3.90 17.70 -0.05
CA MET A 426 2.55 17.80 -0.63
C MET A 426 2.43 18.87 -1.72
N LYS A 427 3.20 19.96 -1.62
CA LYS A 427 3.19 21.06 -2.58
C LYS A 427 4.05 20.77 -3.82
N THR A 428 5.16 20.06 -3.66
CA THR A 428 6.13 19.85 -4.75
C THR A 428 5.88 18.56 -5.52
N MET A 429 5.31 17.54 -4.87
CA MET A 429 5.21 16.18 -5.41
C MET A 429 3.80 15.75 -5.84
N TYR A 430 2.80 16.61 -5.60
CA TYR A 430 1.40 16.31 -5.94
C TYR A 430 0.76 17.49 -6.66
N SER A 431 0.06 17.21 -7.76
CA SER A 431 -0.78 18.20 -8.44
C SER A 431 -1.97 17.54 -9.15
N ASN A 432 -2.90 18.35 -9.65
CA ASN A 432 -4.08 17.89 -10.40
C ASN A 432 -3.82 17.72 -11.91
N LYS A 433 -2.55 17.69 -12.34
CA LYS A 433 -2.12 17.58 -13.74
C LYS A 433 -1.85 16.14 -14.15
N GLU A 434 -1.62 15.91 -15.45
CA GLU A 434 -1.30 14.57 -15.96
C GLU A 434 0.01 14.01 -15.38
N ASP A 435 0.98 14.87 -15.04
CA ASP A 435 2.24 14.57 -14.35
C ASP A 435 2.14 14.82 -12.84
N GLY A 436 0.94 14.66 -12.27
CA GLY A 436 0.61 15.05 -10.90
C GLY A 436 1.17 14.17 -9.78
N LEU A 437 1.87 13.07 -10.10
CA LEU A 437 2.54 12.19 -9.16
C LEU A 437 4.03 12.11 -9.49
N CYS A 438 4.87 12.03 -8.47
CA CYS A 438 6.33 12.04 -8.60
C CYS A 438 6.97 10.64 -8.70
N GLY A 439 6.15 9.61 -8.93
CA GLY A 439 6.51 8.19 -8.98
C GLY A 439 5.30 7.33 -9.37
N ASN A 440 5.45 6.01 -9.30
CA ASN A 440 4.32 5.09 -9.42
C ASN A 440 3.33 5.35 -8.26
N ASP A 441 2.03 5.11 -8.46
CA ASP A 441 1.04 5.28 -7.37
C ASP A 441 0.94 4.02 -6.47
N ASP A 442 1.53 2.92 -6.92
CA ASP A 442 1.65 1.63 -6.25
C ASP A 442 0.37 1.17 -5.55
N ALA A 443 -0.63 0.92 -6.40
CA ALA A 443 -1.96 0.49 -6.01
C ALA A 443 -2.70 1.47 -5.07
N GLY A 444 -2.28 2.74 -5.01
CA GLY A 444 -2.87 3.79 -4.19
C GLY A 444 -2.05 4.16 -2.96
N GLN A 445 -0.83 3.63 -2.78
CA GLN A 445 0.04 3.92 -1.64
C GLN A 445 0.46 5.39 -1.59
N MET A 446 0.98 5.96 -2.69
CA MET A 446 1.32 7.40 -2.78
C MET A 446 0.10 8.27 -2.50
N SER A 447 -1.02 7.95 -3.13
CA SER A 447 -2.29 8.61 -2.88
C SER A 447 -2.73 8.53 -1.41
N ALA A 448 -2.55 7.39 -0.74
CA ALA A 448 -2.88 7.23 0.69
C ALA A 448 -1.97 8.07 1.59
N TRP A 449 -0.67 8.19 1.27
CA TRP A 449 0.25 9.10 1.95
C TRP A 449 -0.25 10.54 1.88
N TYR A 450 -0.69 10.99 0.71
CA TYR A 450 -1.26 12.32 0.53
C TYR A 450 -2.52 12.53 1.37
N ILE A 451 -3.46 11.56 1.39
CA ILE A 451 -4.69 11.67 2.18
C ILE A 451 -4.37 11.83 3.67
N PHE A 452 -3.53 10.98 4.24
CA PHE A 452 -3.10 11.08 5.63
C PHE A 452 -2.46 12.44 5.94
N SER A 453 -1.45 12.81 5.15
CA SER A 453 -0.71 14.06 5.34
C SER A 453 -1.61 15.30 5.20
N ALA A 454 -2.56 15.29 4.26
CA ALA A 454 -3.51 16.38 4.06
C ALA A 454 -4.49 16.54 5.23
N LEU A 455 -4.86 15.44 5.89
CA LEU A 455 -5.65 15.42 7.11
C LEU A 455 -4.83 15.78 8.36
N GLY A 456 -3.50 15.73 8.27
CA GLY A 456 -2.57 16.24 9.28
C GLY A 456 -1.89 15.19 10.15
N PHE A 457 -1.92 13.91 9.78
CA PHE A 457 -1.28 12.83 10.54
C PHE A 457 -0.95 11.62 9.67
N TYR A 458 0.01 10.77 10.07
CA TYR A 458 0.47 9.62 9.27
C TYR A 458 0.82 8.39 10.13
N PRO A 459 0.48 7.16 9.70
CA PRO A 459 0.85 5.94 10.41
C PRO A 459 2.32 5.57 10.17
N VAL A 460 3.24 6.11 10.97
CA VAL A 460 4.68 5.76 10.88
C VAL A 460 4.95 4.29 11.21
N LEU A 461 4.15 3.71 12.12
CA LEU A 461 4.27 2.32 12.55
C LEU A 461 2.92 1.59 12.37
N PRO A 462 2.58 1.16 11.14
CA PRO A 462 1.43 0.28 10.90
C PRO A 462 1.58 -1.01 11.72
N GLY A 463 0.49 -1.46 12.35
CA GLY A 463 0.51 -2.47 13.40
C GLY A 463 0.38 -1.86 14.81
N SER A 464 0.60 -0.55 14.97
CA SER A 464 0.30 0.19 16.20
C SER A 464 -1.05 0.91 16.12
N ASP A 465 -1.51 1.45 17.26
CA ASP A 465 -2.69 2.32 17.33
C ASP A 465 -2.36 3.82 17.21
N LYS A 466 -1.15 4.20 16.79
CA LYS A 466 -0.69 5.59 16.78
C LYS A 466 -0.55 6.16 15.37
N TYR A 467 -0.72 7.48 15.27
CA TYR A 467 -0.48 8.27 14.06
C TYR A 467 0.34 9.50 14.43
N ALA A 468 1.48 9.67 13.77
CA ALA A 468 2.36 10.82 13.96
C ALA A 468 1.72 12.09 13.38
N ILE A 469 1.68 13.15 14.16
CA ILE A 469 1.11 14.45 13.77
C ILE A 469 2.03 15.12 12.75
N GLY A 470 1.44 15.55 11.63
CA GLY A 470 2.07 16.35 10.59
C GLY A 470 1.56 17.79 10.63
N SER A 471 1.26 18.34 9.45
CA SER A 471 0.61 19.64 9.31
C SER A 471 -0.51 19.53 8.27
N PRO A 472 -1.78 19.70 8.67
CA PRO A 472 -2.92 19.52 7.77
C PRO A 472 -2.88 20.55 6.64
N MET A 473 -3.37 20.15 5.48
CA MET A 473 -3.60 21.02 4.32
C MET A 473 -5.05 21.55 4.28
N VAL A 474 -6.00 20.73 4.74
CA VAL A 474 -7.43 21.06 4.72
C VAL A 474 -7.76 22.21 5.69
N LYS A 475 -8.79 22.99 5.36
CA LYS A 475 -9.46 23.89 6.32
C LYS A 475 -10.37 23.12 7.26
N LYS A 476 -11.07 22.14 6.68
CA LYS A 476 -11.95 21.23 7.38
C LYS A 476 -12.03 19.92 6.62
N ALA A 477 -12.12 18.81 7.35
CA ALA A 477 -12.51 17.51 6.82
C ALA A 477 -13.59 16.90 7.71
N THR A 478 -14.59 16.27 7.12
CA THR A 478 -15.63 15.51 7.82
C THR A 478 -15.57 14.07 7.33
N LEU A 479 -15.16 13.16 8.21
CA LEU A 479 -15.05 11.74 7.92
C LEU A 479 -16.32 11.04 8.40
N HIS A 480 -17.03 10.38 7.50
CA HIS A 480 -18.20 9.56 7.78
C HIS A 480 -17.74 8.11 7.96
N LEU A 481 -17.68 7.66 9.22
CA LEU A 481 -17.08 6.37 9.59
C LEU A 481 -18.11 5.24 9.44
N GLU A 482 -17.64 4.03 9.09
CA GLU A 482 -18.51 2.87 8.90
C GLU A 482 -19.26 2.45 10.18
N ASN A 483 -18.74 2.78 11.36
CA ASN A 483 -19.40 2.55 12.64
C ASN A 483 -20.55 3.54 12.94
N GLY A 484 -20.84 4.46 12.02
CA GLY A 484 -21.90 5.47 12.15
C GLY A 484 -21.46 6.75 12.86
N ASN A 485 -20.24 6.81 13.39
CA ASN A 485 -19.69 8.03 13.96
C ASN A 485 -19.27 9.01 12.86
N THR A 486 -19.10 10.28 13.25
CA THR A 486 -18.54 11.31 12.38
C THR A 486 -17.38 11.96 13.10
N LEU A 487 -16.23 12.00 12.44
CA LEU A 487 -15.05 12.74 12.89
C LEU A 487 -14.94 14.03 12.08
N THR A 488 -14.83 15.16 12.76
CA THR A 488 -14.54 16.45 12.11
C THR A 488 -13.11 16.86 12.44
N ILE A 489 -12.29 17.07 11.42
CA ILE A 489 -10.98 17.70 11.56
C ILE A 489 -11.14 19.16 11.16
N ASN A 490 -10.82 20.08 12.06
CA ASN A 490 -10.85 21.52 11.84
C ASN A 490 -9.44 22.10 11.93
N THR A 491 -9.17 23.15 11.17
CA THR A 491 -7.93 23.91 11.28
C THR A 491 -8.21 25.38 11.53
N VAL A 492 -7.56 25.93 12.55
CA VAL A 492 -7.61 27.36 12.89
C VAL A 492 -6.39 28.03 12.29
N ASN A 493 -6.60 29.16 11.59
CA ASN A 493 -5.58 29.90 10.85
C ASN A 493 -4.93 29.10 9.72
N GLN A 494 -5.63 28.19 9.04
CA GLN A 494 -5.08 27.54 7.85
C GLN A 494 -4.69 28.57 6.78
N GLY A 495 -3.50 28.40 6.23
CA GLY A 495 -2.91 29.31 5.27
C GLY A 495 -1.65 28.77 4.64
N LYS A 496 -1.25 29.38 3.52
CA LYS A 496 0.03 29.09 2.85
C LYS A 496 1.24 29.25 3.76
N GLU A 497 1.27 30.32 4.56
CA GLU A 497 2.38 30.63 5.47
C GLU A 497 2.20 29.98 6.85
N ASN A 498 0.98 29.58 7.21
CA ASN A 498 0.67 29.01 8.52
C ASN A 498 0.83 27.49 8.49
N VAL A 499 2.10 27.06 8.57
CA VAL A 499 2.53 25.67 8.46
C VAL A 499 2.62 24.99 9.81
N TYR A 500 2.90 25.73 10.88
CA TYR A 500 3.30 25.14 12.15
C TYR A 500 2.10 24.91 13.08
N VAL A 501 1.99 23.71 13.62
CA VAL A 501 0.96 23.33 14.60
C VAL A 501 1.42 23.77 15.99
N SER A 502 0.67 24.70 16.57
CA SER A 502 0.89 25.23 17.93
C SER A 502 0.15 24.45 19.01
N LYS A 503 -0.97 23.82 18.64
CA LYS A 503 -1.83 23.08 19.56
C LYS A 503 -2.72 22.13 18.76
N VAL A 504 -2.97 20.95 19.32
CA VAL A 504 -3.99 20.01 18.84
C VAL A 504 -4.96 19.73 19.97
N GLU A 505 -6.26 19.80 19.68
CA GLU A 505 -7.32 19.47 20.63
C GLU A 505 -8.14 18.31 20.09
N VAL A 506 -8.34 17.27 20.92
CA VAL A 506 -9.27 16.17 20.66
C VAL A 506 -10.48 16.36 21.58
N ASN A 507 -11.65 16.56 20.98
CA ASN A 507 -12.91 16.82 21.68
C ASN A 507 -12.79 17.98 22.71
N GLY A 508 -12.10 19.05 22.31
CA GLY A 508 -11.87 20.25 23.12
C GLY A 508 -10.82 20.11 24.22
N LYS A 509 -10.12 18.97 24.30
CA LYS A 509 -9.01 18.76 25.23
C LYS A 509 -7.69 18.79 24.47
N ALA A 510 -6.79 19.68 24.88
CA ALA A 510 -5.45 19.70 24.35
C ALA A 510 -4.76 18.35 24.63
N ILE A 511 -4.12 17.79 23.61
CA ILE A 511 -3.26 16.61 23.77
C ILE A 511 -1.81 17.06 23.96
N GLU A 512 -1.05 16.23 24.67
CA GLU A 512 0.40 16.40 24.81
C GLU A 512 1.11 15.45 23.85
N GLY A 513 2.23 15.90 23.28
CA GLY A 513 3.04 15.12 22.35
C GLY A 513 2.61 15.27 20.88
N ASN A 514 3.17 14.39 20.04
CA ASN A 514 3.07 14.46 18.59
C ASN A 514 2.30 13.29 17.97
N ASP A 515 1.43 12.62 18.74
CA ASP A 515 0.70 11.43 18.29
C ASP A 515 -0.81 11.57 18.51
N LEU A 516 -1.58 11.08 17.54
CA LEU A 516 -3.01 10.74 17.70
C LEU A 516 -3.15 9.23 17.88
N ARG A 517 -4.18 8.80 18.61
CA ARG A 517 -4.56 7.38 18.73
C ARG A 517 -5.66 7.03 17.73
N HIS A 518 -5.72 5.78 17.30
CA HIS A 518 -6.79 5.27 16.45
C HIS A 518 -8.18 5.53 17.05
N ASN A 519 -8.30 5.37 18.37
CA ASN A 519 -9.53 5.67 19.10
C ASN A 519 -9.90 7.16 19.12
N ASP A 520 -8.94 8.08 18.97
CA ASP A 520 -9.26 9.51 18.81
C ASP A 520 -9.96 9.78 17.48
N LEU A 521 -9.71 8.91 16.47
CA LEU A 521 -10.32 9.00 15.16
C LEU A 521 -11.68 8.30 15.14
N VAL A 522 -11.72 7.00 15.47
CA VAL A 522 -12.90 6.15 15.19
C VAL A 522 -14.06 6.34 16.16
N ASN A 523 -13.81 6.92 17.34
CA ASN A 523 -14.89 7.32 18.25
C ASN A 523 -15.64 8.58 17.76
N GLY A 524 -15.15 9.23 16.71
CA GLY A 524 -15.72 10.46 16.17
C GLY A 524 -15.52 11.67 17.09
N GLY A 525 -16.27 12.73 16.81
CA GLY A 525 -16.16 14.01 17.49
C GLY A 525 -15.32 14.99 16.69
N GLU A 526 -14.42 15.71 17.36
CA GLU A 526 -13.68 16.83 16.75
C GLU A 526 -12.18 16.77 17.07
N ILE A 527 -11.34 16.96 16.05
CA ILE A 527 -9.91 17.22 16.18
C ILE A 527 -9.63 18.60 15.61
N THR A 528 -9.09 19.52 16.41
CA THR A 528 -8.77 20.88 15.97
C THR A 528 -7.28 21.12 16.02
N PHE A 529 -6.69 21.46 14.86
CA PHE A 529 -5.31 21.93 14.74
C PHE A 529 -5.26 23.45 14.74
N PHE A 530 -4.40 24.04 15.58
CA PHE A 530 -4.19 25.48 15.62
C PHE A 530 -2.86 25.82 14.94
N LEU A 531 -2.93 26.49 13.79
CA LEU A 531 -1.77 26.78 12.95
C LEU A 531 -1.24 28.21 13.17
N GLN A 532 0.04 28.39 12.93
CA GLN A 532 0.76 29.66 12.99
C GLN A 532 1.91 29.71 11.98
N SER A 533 2.41 30.91 11.69
CA SER A 533 3.44 31.14 10.68
C SER A 533 4.86 30.87 11.13
N GLU A 534 5.09 30.81 12.45
CA GLU A 534 6.39 30.57 13.05
C GLU A 534 6.31 29.35 13.98
N PRO A 535 7.39 28.56 14.15
CA PRO A 535 7.40 27.45 15.09
C PRO A 535 7.21 27.95 16.53
N LEU A 536 6.68 27.08 17.41
CA LEU A 536 6.72 27.37 18.85
C LEU A 536 8.18 27.51 19.28
N GLY A 537 8.49 28.57 20.02
CA GLY A 537 9.80 28.68 20.67
C GLY A 537 9.94 27.57 21.71
N ASN A 538 11.07 26.85 21.66
CA ASN A 538 11.40 25.80 22.63
C ASN A 538 11.47 26.32 24.07
#